data_AF-A0AAN0SUF0-F1
#
_entry.id   AF-A0AAN0SUF0-F1
#
_cell.length_a   1.000
_cell.length_b   1.000
_cell.length_c   1.000
_cell.angle_alpha   90.00
_cell.angle_beta   90.00
_cell.angle_gamma   90.00
#
_symmetry.space_group_name_H-M   'P 1'
#
loop_
_entity.id
_entity.type
_entity.pdbx_description
1 polymer ?
#
loop_
_entity_poly.entity_id
_entity_poly.type
_entity_poly.pdbx_seq_one_letter_code
_entity_poly.pdbx_strand_id
1 'polypeptide(L)' 'MNKQLSFLPKIDRVATQKKLEGVLESVRLYRQFGMMREEMKVTPSYEIRYHGPTNDVGKPLEDVAMTNIQ' A
#
# COMPACT_ATOMS: atom_id res chain seq x y z
N MET A 1 19.64 25.31 -16.25
CA MET A 1 19.33 24.76 -14.92
C MET A 1 18.38 25.72 -14.21
N ASN A 2 17.13 25.31 -13.97
CA ASN A 2 16.10 26.18 -13.38
C ASN A 2 16.43 26.46 -11.91
N LYS A 3 16.62 27.74 -11.60
CA LYS A 3 17.04 28.26 -10.29
C LYS A 3 15.80 28.28 -9.38
N GLN A 4 15.76 27.41 -8.37
CA GLN A 4 14.73 27.42 -7.32
C GLN A 4 14.81 28.75 -6.57
N LEU A 5 13.69 29.49 -6.50
CA LEU A 5 13.53 30.64 -5.59
C LEU A 5 13.56 30.12 -4.14
N SER A 6 14.72 30.15 -3.50
CA SER A 6 14.96 29.53 -2.19
C SER A 6 14.80 30.53 -1.04
N PHE A 7 13.55 30.83 -0.68
CA PHE A 7 13.24 31.26 0.70
C PHE A 7 12.97 30.05 1.61
N LEU A 8 12.82 28.86 1.01
CA LEU A 8 12.59 27.60 1.72
C LEU A 8 13.90 26.85 1.95
N PRO A 9 14.05 26.18 3.11
CA PRO A 9 15.16 25.27 3.38
C PRO A 9 15.34 24.23 2.26
N LYS A 10 16.54 23.67 2.13
CA LYS A 10 16.84 22.64 1.14
C LYS A 10 16.00 21.39 1.45
N ILE A 11 14.90 21.21 0.73
CA ILE A 11 13.97 20.09 0.92
C ILE A 11 14.52 18.86 0.18
N ASP A 12 14.39 17.68 0.79
CA ASP A 12 14.55 16.42 0.07
C ASP A 12 13.41 16.28 -0.95
N ARG A 13 13.72 16.59 -2.21
CA ARG A 13 12.75 16.54 -3.31
C ARG A 13 12.28 15.13 -3.60
N VAL A 14 13.16 14.15 -3.49
CA VAL A 14 12.83 12.75 -3.84
C VAL A 14 11.85 12.21 -2.82
N ALA A 15 12.13 12.43 -1.53
CA ALA A 15 11.21 12.04 -0.46
C ALA A 15 9.88 12.79 -0.55
N THR A 16 9.91 14.09 -0.87
CA THR A 16 8.69 14.90 -0.99
C THR A 16 7.84 14.48 -2.19
N GLN A 17 8.48 14.21 -3.33
CA GLN A 17 7.81 13.72 -4.53
C GLN A 17 7.14 12.37 -4.26
N LYS A 18 7.86 11.41 -3.67
CA LYS A 18 7.31 10.09 -3.33
C LYS A 18 6.08 10.19 -2.41
N LYS A 19 6.10 11.11 -1.44
CA LYS A 19 4.95 11.37 -0.57
C LYS A 19 3.77 11.96 -1.33
N LEU A 20 4.01 12.97 -2.18
CA LEU A 20 2.97 13.60 -2.98
C LEU A 20 2.32 12.61 -3.96
N GLU A 21 3.13 11.80 -4.65
CA GLU A 21 2.64 10.78 -5.57
C GLU A 21 1.76 9.75 -4.85
N GLY A 22 2.14 9.31 -3.64
CA GLY A 22 1.30 8.42 -2.83
C GLY A 22 -0.06 9.01 -2.47
N VAL A 23 -0.13 10.32 -2.18
CA VAL A 23 -1.41 11.01 -1.91
C VAL A 23 -2.23 11.18 -3.18
N LEU A 24 -1.60 11.51 -4.32
CA LEU A 24 -2.32 11.64 -5.59
C LEU A 24 -2.85 10.30 -6.08
N GLU A 25 -2.13 9.22 -5.85
CA GLU A 25 -2.56 7.84 -6.12
C GLU A 25 -3.82 7.49 -5.32
N SER A 26 -3.85 7.79 -4.02
CA SER A 26 -5.00 7.49 -3.17
C SER A 26 -6.25 8.29 -3.58
N VAL A 27 -6.07 9.56 -3.94
CA VAL A 27 -7.14 10.40 -4.51
C VAL A 27 -7.63 9.84 -5.85
N ARG A 28 -6.72 9.39 -6.71
CA ARG A 28 -7.07 8.76 -8.01
C ARG A 28 -7.92 7.51 -7.80
N LEU A 29 -7.50 6.62 -6.90
CA LEU A 29 -8.24 5.40 -6.56
C LEU A 29 -9.62 5.72 -5.98
N TYR A 30 -9.70 6.66 -5.05
CA TYR A 30 -10.99 7.08 -4.47
C TYR A 30 -11.93 7.66 -5.52
N ARG A 31 -11.43 8.48 -6.45
CA ARG A 31 -12.24 9.03 -7.55
C ARG A 31 -12.74 7.94 -8.51
N GLN A 32 -11.95 6.90 -8.74
CA GLN A 32 -12.30 5.82 -9.66
C GLN A 32 -13.29 4.82 -9.06
N PHE A 33 -13.06 4.40 -7.81
CA PHE A 33 -13.82 3.32 -7.16
C PHE A 33 -14.86 3.81 -6.15
N GLY A 34 -14.82 5.09 -5.77
CA GLY A 34 -15.70 5.68 -4.74
C GLY A 34 -15.34 5.29 -3.30
N MET A 35 -14.37 4.39 -3.12
CA MET A 35 -13.87 3.94 -1.84
C MET A 35 -12.47 3.35 -1.98
N MET A 36 -11.71 3.32 -0.88
CA MET A 36 -10.43 2.64 -0.81
C MET A 36 -10.65 1.27 -0.16
N ARG A 37 -10.24 0.20 -0.83
CA ARG A 37 -10.35 -1.17 -0.30
C ARG A 37 -9.09 -1.95 -0.57
N GLU A 38 -8.71 -2.78 0.39
CA GLU A 38 -7.75 -3.84 0.15
C GLU A 38 -8.45 -5.00 -0.55
N GLU A 39 -7.86 -5.45 -1.66
CA GLU A 39 -8.35 -6.60 -2.41
C GLU A 39 -7.79 -7.90 -1.82
N MET A 40 -8.62 -8.93 -1.81
CA MET A 40 -8.21 -10.24 -1.32
C MET A 40 -7.22 -10.88 -2.31
N LYS A 41 -5.99 -11.12 -1.86
CA LYS A 41 -5.02 -11.94 -2.60
C LYS A 41 -5.03 -13.37 -2.07
N VAL A 42 -5.63 -14.28 -2.85
CA VAL A 42 -5.58 -15.73 -2.60
C VAL A 42 -4.54 -16.35 -3.53
N THR A 43 -3.28 -15.96 -3.38
CA THR A 43 -2.18 -16.66 -4.05
C THR A 43 -1.43 -17.45 -2.99
N PRO A 44 -1.69 -18.77 -2.85
CA PRO A 44 -0.90 -19.59 -1.96
C PRO A 44 0.54 -19.60 -2.46
N SER A 45 1.51 -19.32 -1.58
CA SER A 45 2.92 -19.54 -1.88
C SER A 45 3.17 -21.05 -1.99
N TYR A 46 3.76 -21.51 -3.09
CA TYR A 46 4.23 -22.90 -3.25
C TYR A 46 5.50 -23.19 -2.43
N GLU A 47 5.67 -22.54 -1.28
CA GLU A 47 6.81 -22.76 -0.41
C GLU A 47 6.58 -24.04 0.42
N ILE A 48 7.58 -24.93 0.39
CA ILE A 48 7.54 -26.18 1.15
C ILE A 48 7.67 -25.84 2.63
N ARG A 49 6.58 -26.02 3.39
CA ARG A 49 6.58 -25.85 4.85
C ARG A 49 7.10 -27.13 5.50
N TYR A 50 8.40 -27.17 5.81
CA TYR A 50 9.00 -28.27 6.55
C TYR A 50 8.53 -28.27 8.01
N HIS A 51 7.99 -29.39 8.47
CA HIS A 51 7.64 -29.67 9.88
C HIS A 51 6.61 -28.70 10.53
N GLY A 52 5.90 -27.90 9.73
CA GLY A 52 4.85 -27.01 10.24
C GLY A 52 3.52 -27.73 10.49
N PRO A 53 2.65 -27.19 11.34
CA PRO A 53 1.30 -27.73 11.55
C PRO A 53 0.54 -27.79 10.22
N THR A 54 0.23 -29.01 9.76
CA THR A 54 -0.43 -29.27 8.47
C THR A 54 -1.83 -28.66 8.37
N ASN A 55 -2.45 -28.39 9.53
CA ASN A 55 -3.81 -27.84 9.63
C ASN A 55 -3.84 -26.30 9.69
N ASP A 56 -2.69 -25.64 9.70
CA ASP A 56 -2.63 -24.19 9.82
C ASP A 56 -2.74 -23.53 8.43
N VAL A 57 -3.95 -23.07 8.14
CA VAL A 57 -4.31 -22.37 6.91
C VAL A 57 -4.35 -20.87 7.22
N GLY A 58 -3.70 -20.07 6.36
CA GLY A 58 -3.77 -18.62 6.47
C GLY A 58 -5.21 -18.12 6.37
N LYS A 59 -5.47 -16.92 6.92
CA LYS A 59 -6.81 -16.36 7.03
C LYS A 59 -6.99 -15.06 6.22
N PRO A 60 -6.72 -15.08 4.90
CA PRO A 60 -6.68 -13.86 4.09
C PRO A 60 -8.02 -13.12 4.07
N LEU A 61 -9.14 -13.83 4.23
CA LEU A 61 -10.45 -13.21 4.31
C LEU A 61 -10.62 -12.40 5.61
N GLU A 62 -10.19 -12.93 6.76
CA GLU A 62 -10.31 -12.25 8.05
C GLU A 62 -9.44 -10.98 8.04
N ASP A 63 -8.21 -11.09 7.56
CA ASP A 63 -7.27 -9.97 7.50
C ASP A 63 -7.83 -8.83 6.63
N VAL A 64 -8.28 -9.16 5.41
CA VAL A 64 -8.84 -8.17 4.47
C VAL A 64 -10.18 -7.60 4.94
N ALA A 65 -10.98 -8.40 5.67
CA ALA A 65 -12.22 -7.90 6.26
C ALA A 65 -11.91 -6.86 7.35
N MET A 66 -10.94 -7.14 8.22
CA MET A 66 -10.54 -6.22 9.28
C MET A 66 -9.96 -4.92 8.71
N THR A 67 -9.12 -4.97 7.66
CA THR A 67 -8.56 -3.76 7.06
C THR A 67 -9.59 -2.87 6.36
N ASN A 68 -10.67 -3.46 5.84
CA ASN A 68 -11.71 -2.71 5.13
C ASN A 68 -12.84 -2.18 6.02
N ILE A 69 -12.98 -2.66 7.26
CA ILE A 69 -14.01 -2.20 8.22
C ILE A 69 -13.54 -0.98 9.02
N GLN A 70 -12.23 -0.83 9.21
CA GLN A 70 -11.60 0.22 10.01
C GLN A 70 -11.61 1.58 9.30
#